data_AF-A0A4U5UG03-F1
#
_entry.id   AF-A0A4U5UG03-F1
#
_cell.length_a   1.000
_cell.length_b   1.000
_cell.length_c   1.000
_cell.angle_alpha   90.00
_cell.angle_beta   90.00
_cell.angle_gamma   90.00
#
_symmetry.space_group_name_H-M   'P 1'
#
loop_
_entity.id
_entity.type
_entity.pdbx_description
1 polymer ?
#
loop_
_entity_poly.entity_id
_entity_poly.type
_entity_poly.pdbx_seq_one_letter_code
_entity_poly.pdbx_strand_id
1 'polypeptide(L)'
;MVDQPPWEQIGSSFVQHYYQMFDNDRTQLGSIYIDMSCLTWEGQKFLGKRAIVDKLNSLPFTKIAHSITAQDHQPTPDSAILSMVIGQLKAAVDSDEEK
;
A
#
# COMPACT_ATOMS: atom_id res chain seq x y z
N MET A 1 -2.25 -26.07 15.68
CA MET A 1 -2.11 -24.81 14.93
C MET A 1 -3.51 -24.25 14.82
N VAL A 2 -3.75 -23.03 15.32
CA VAL A 2 -5.03 -22.37 15.06
C VAL A 2 -4.95 -21.90 13.62
N ASP A 3 -5.81 -22.42 12.74
CA ASP A 3 -5.89 -21.93 11.37
C ASP A 3 -6.28 -20.47 11.41
N GLN A 4 -5.48 -19.63 10.76
CA GLN A 4 -5.78 -18.21 10.65
C GLN A 4 -7.08 -18.03 9.87
N PRO A 5 -7.99 -17.14 10.30
CA PRO A 5 -9.25 -16.97 9.61
C PRO A 5 -9.04 -16.45 8.18
N PRO A 6 -9.94 -16.75 7.22
CA PRO A 6 -9.73 -16.44 5.82
C PRO A 6 -9.46 -14.96 5.51
N TRP A 7 -10.11 -14.05 6.23
CA TRP A 7 -9.91 -12.60 6.05
C TRP A 7 -8.51 -12.15 6.48
N GLU A 8 -7.93 -12.79 7.50
CA GLU A 8 -6.58 -12.50 7.96
C GLU A 8 -5.56 -13.01 6.95
N GLN A 9 -5.77 -14.20 6.39
CA GLN A 9 -4.92 -14.75 5.33
C GLN A 9 -4.92 -13.87 4.06
N ILE A 10 -6.10 -13.47 3.59
CA ILE A 10 -6.26 -12.62 2.40
C ILE A 10 -5.71 -11.22 2.69
N GLY A 11 -6.04 -10.63 3.83
CA GLY A 11 -5.59 -9.30 4.24
C GLY A 11 -4.08 -9.20 4.33
N SER A 12 -3.43 -10.15 5.01
CA SER A 12 -1.97 -10.19 5.13
C SER A 12 -1.28 -10.42 3.79
N SER A 13 -1.84 -11.28 2.94
CA SER A 13 -1.32 -11.50 1.58
C SER A 13 -1.42 -10.23 0.72
N PHE A 14 -2.55 -9.51 0.82
CA PHE A 14 -2.74 -8.24 0.13
C PHE A 14 -1.75 -7.18 0.60
N VAL A 15 -1.55 -7.03 1.91
CA VAL A 15 -0.58 -6.07 2.49
C VAL A 15 0.83 -6.38 2.01
N GLN A 16 1.26 -7.65 2.09
CA GLN A 16 2.57 -8.06 1.61
C GLN A 16 2.75 -7.73 0.13
N HIS A 17 1.76 -8.07 -0.70
CA HIS A 17 1.80 -7.81 -2.14
C HIS A 17 1.84 -6.30 -2.45
N TYR A 18 1.02 -5.51 -1.76
CA TYR A 18 0.95 -4.06 -1.91
C TYR A 18 2.30 -3.40 -1.67
N TYR A 19 2.91 -3.64 -0.50
CA TYR A 19 4.18 -3.00 -0.15
C TYR A 19 5.35 -3.56 -0.97
N GLN A 20 5.32 -4.84 -1.34
CA GLN A 20 6.32 -5.40 -2.26
C GLN A 20 6.26 -4.72 -3.63
N MET A 21 5.08 -4.48 -4.20
CA MET A 21 4.95 -3.72 -5.44
C MET A 21 5.39 -2.27 -5.25
N PHE A 22 4.99 -1.63 -4.15
CA PHE A 22 5.35 -0.24 -3.86
C PHE A 22 6.87 -0.03 -3.81
N ASP A 23 7.58 -0.92 -3.13
CA ASP A 23 9.03 -0.81 -2.91
C ASP A 23 9.87 -1.14 -4.15
N ASN A 24 9.37 -2.03 -5.02
CA ASN A 24 10.12 -2.50 -6.19
C ASN A 24 9.70 -1.80 -7.50
N ASP A 25 8.40 -1.72 -7.77
CA ASP A 25 7.86 -1.13 -8.99
C ASP A 25 6.43 -0.61 -8.77
N ARG A 26 6.34 0.60 -8.24
CA ARG A 26 5.07 1.31 -7.99
C ARG A 26 4.19 1.49 -9.22
N THR A 27 4.72 1.39 -10.44
CA THR A 27 3.90 1.50 -11.65
C THR A 27 2.89 0.36 -11.78
N GLN A 28 3.17 -0.77 -11.14
CA GLN A 28 2.31 -1.97 -11.14
C GLN A 28 1.17 -1.90 -10.13
N LEU A 29 1.19 -0.94 -9.20
CA LEU A 29 0.10 -0.75 -8.22
C LEU A 29 -1.24 -0.43 -8.90
N GLY A 30 -1.25 -0.01 -10.17
CA GLY A 30 -2.49 0.11 -10.93
C GLY A 30 -3.30 -1.20 -11.00
N SER A 31 -2.66 -2.37 -10.94
CA SER A 31 -3.34 -3.68 -11.05
C SER A 31 -4.30 -3.99 -9.91
N ILE A 32 -4.06 -3.44 -8.72
CA ILE A 32 -4.86 -3.67 -7.51
C ILE A 32 -5.95 -2.61 -7.29
N TYR A 33 -5.96 -1.55 -8.11
CA TYR A 33 -7.01 -0.54 -8.11
C TYR A 33 -7.99 -0.73 -9.27
N ILE A 34 -9.23 -0.31 -9.05
CA ILE A 34 -10.30 -0.28 -10.04
C ILE A 34 -10.70 1.16 -10.36
N ASP A 35 -11.51 1.36 -11.40
CA ASP A 35 -11.85 2.71 -11.91
C ASP A 35 -12.60 3.58 -10.90
N MET A 36 -13.27 2.98 -9.93
CA MET A 36 -13.97 3.68 -8.83
C MET A 36 -13.16 3.74 -7.52
N SER A 37 -11.89 3.32 -7.52
CA SER A 37 -11.05 3.37 -6.31
C SER A 37 -10.80 4.80 -5.85
N CYS A 38 -10.64 4.98 -4.54
CA CYS A 38 -10.32 6.25 -3.92
C CYS A 38 -9.03 6.14 -3.10
N LEU A 39 -8.10 7.07 -3.29
CA LEU A 39 -6.91 7.22 -2.46
C LEU A 39 -6.97 8.57 -1.75
N THR A 40 -6.66 8.58 -0.45
CA THR A 40 -6.30 9.81 0.27
C THR A 40 -4.84 9.70 0.69
N TRP A 41 -4.01 10.64 0.26
CA TRP A 41 -2.57 10.69 0.55
C TRP A 41 -2.22 12.06 1.14
N GLU A 42 -1.76 12.10 2.40
CA GLU A 42 -1.40 13.35 3.10
C GLU A 42 -2.51 14.43 3.00
N GLY A 43 -3.78 14.01 3.15
CA GLY A 43 -4.95 14.89 3.06
C GLY A 43 -5.45 15.19 1.63
N GLN A 44 -4.69 14.86 0.58
CA GLN A 44 -5.11 15.02 -0.81
C GLN A 44 -5.91 13.82 -1.30
N LYS A 45 -7.01 14.05 -2.02
CA LYS A 45 -7.92 13.00 -2.51
C LYS A 45 -7.73 12.77 -4.01
N PHE A 46 -7.66 11.50 -4.41
CA PHE A 46 -7.51 11.05 -5.79
C PHE A 46 -8.60 10.01 -6.10
N LEU A 47 -9.43 10.31 -7.09
CA LEU A 47 -10.52 9.44 -7.54
C LEU A 47 -10.15 8.74 -8.84
N GLY A 48 -10.27 7.43 -8.83
CA GLY A 48 -10.07 6.55 -9.98
C GLY A 48 -8.63 6.11 -10.19
N LYS A 49 -8.49 4.90 -10.73
CA LYS A 49 -7.21 4.20 -10.96
C LYS A 49 -6.13 5.07 -11.59
N ARG A 50 -6.45 5.84 -12.63
CA ARG A 50 -5.49 6.70 -13.33
C ARG A 50 -4.91 7.77 -12.40
N ALA A 51 -5.75 8.52 -11.70
CA ALA A 51 -5.32 9.57 -10.79
C ALA A 51 -4.47 9.02 -9.62
N ILE A 52 -4.81 7.82 -9.15
CA ILE A 52 -4.06 7.11 -8.11
C ILE A 52 -2.65 6.77 -8.60
N VAL A 53 -2.54 6.09 -9.76
CA VAL A 53 -1.25 5.69 -10.33
C VAL A 53 -0.37 6.90 -10.66
N ASP A 54 -0.95 7.95 -11.25
CA ASP A 54 -0.24 9.19 -11.56
C ASP A 54 0.34 9.81 -10.28
N LYS A 55 -0.43 9.86 -9.18
CA LYS A 55 0.06 10.36 -7.89
C LYS A 55 1.16 9.50 -7.30
N LEU A 56 1.02 8.17 -7.31
CA LEU A 56 2.03 7.26 -6.75
C LEU A 56 3.36 7.37 -7.50
N ASN A 57 3.29 7.49 -8.83
CA ASN A 57 4.45 7.69 -9.69
C ASN A 57 5.09 9.07 -9.54
N SER A 58 4.32 10.10 -9.16
CA SER A 58 4.83 11.46 -8.97
C SER A 58 5.59 11.66 -7.65
N LEU A 59 5.67 10.65 -6.77
CA LEU A 59 6.31 10.82 -5.46
C LEU A 59 7.84 10.96 -5.60
N PRO A 60 8.47 11.96 -4.96
CA PRO A 60 9.85 12.36 -5.21
C PRO A 60 10.87 11.49 -4.46
N PHE A 61 10.81 10.18 -4.63
CA PHE A 61 11.82 9.24 -4.13
C PHE A 61 12.20 8.25 -5.23
N THR A 62 13.46 7.84 -5.22
CA THR A 62 14.00 6.84 -6.15
C THR A 62 13.91 5.43 -5.60
N LYS A 63 14.07 5.28 -4.28
CA LYS A 63 13.89 4.02 -3.57
C LYS A 63 13.08 4.23 -2.30
N ILE A 64 12.24 3.27 -1.97
CA ILE A 64 11.49 3.25 -0.71
C ILE A 64 11.50 1.82 -0.17
N ALA A 65 11.53 1.69 1.16
CA ALA A 65 11.40 0.43 1.85
C ALA A 65 10.41 0.58 3.00
N HIS A 66 9.35 -0.21 2.99
CA HIS A 66 8.36 -0.25 4.07
C HIS A 66 8.62 -1.43 5.02
N SER A 67 8.52 -1.17 6.30
CA SER A 67 8.59 -2.17 7.37
C SER A 67 7.31 -2.14 8.17
N ILE A 68 6.57 -3.25 8.13
CA ILE A 68 5.27 -3.35 8.81
C ILE A 68 5.50 -3.75 10.26
N THR A 69 5.05 -2.90 11.19
CA THR A 69 5.14 -3.15 12.64
C THR A 69 3.93 -3.92 13.14
N ALA A 70 2.75 -3.54 12.67
CA ALA A 70 1.48 -4.18 13.01
C ALA A 70 0.51 -4.09 11.83
N GLN A 71 -0.30 -5.12 11.66
CA GLN A 71 -1.40 -5.14 10.70
C GLN A 71 -2.58 -5.86 11.33
N ASP A 72 -3.77 -5.28 11.18
CA ASP A 72 -5.02 -5.82 11.69
C ASP A 72 -6.03 -5.94 10.54
N HIS A 73 -6.73 -7.07 10.46
CA HIS A 73 -7.67 -7.36 9.39
C HIS A 73 -9.04 -7.72 9.97
N GLN A 74 -10.09 -7.07 9.48
CA GLN A 74 -11.47 -7.35 9.90
C GLN A 74 -12.38 -7.58 8.69
N PRO A 75 -13.25 -8.60 8.73
CA PRO A 75 -14.31 -8.74 7.75
C PRO A 75 -15.37 -7.66 8.00
N THR A 76 -15.95 -7.14 6.92
CA THR A 76 -17.04 -6.16 7.00
C THR A 76 -18.39 -6.81 6.66
N PRO A 77 -19.52 -6.22 7.08
CA PRO A 77 -20.85 -6.78 6.77
C PRO A 77 -21.15 -6.95 5.27
N ASP A 78 -20.52 -6.15 4.41
CA ASP A 78 -20.63 -6.16 2.95
C ASP A 78 -19.63 -7.12 2.26
N SER A 79 -19.05 -8.08 3.01
CA SER A 79 -18.09 -9.08 2.50
C SER A 79 -16.79 -8.49 1.96
N ALA A 80 -16.40 -7.30 2.42
CA ALA A 80 -15.07 -6.76 2.20
C ALA A 80 -14.14 -7.07 3.37
N ILE A 81 -12.85 -6.78 3.19
CA ILE A 81 -11.83 -6.89 4.24
C ILE A 81 -11.25 -5.51 4.45
N LEU A 82 -11.36 -5.01 5.69
CA LEU A 82 -10.70 -3.80 6.12
C LEU A 82 -9.33 -4.16 6.73
N SER A 83 -8.27 -3.59 6.16
CA SER A 83 -6.90 -3.76 6.65
C SER A 83 -6.39 -2.43 7.20
N MET A 84 -5.97 -2.42 8.46
CA MET A 84 -5.24 -1.31 9.08
C MET A 84 -3.77 -1.71 9.20
N VAL A 85 -2.87 -0.83 8.78
CA VAL A 85 -1.43 -1.11 8.77
C VAL A 85 -0.69 0.02 9.46
N ILE A 86 0.20 -0.33 10.39
CA ILE A 86 1.10 0.58 11.09
C ILE A 86 2.53 0.11 10.85
N GLY A 87 3.41 1.03 10.48
CA GLY A 87 4.78 0.69 10.13
C GLY A 87 5.70 1.88 10.05
N GLN A 88 6.92 1.60 9.61
CA GLN A 88 7.96 2.58 9.34
C GLN A 88 8.30 2.52 7.84
N LEU A 89 8.75 3.64 7.29
CA LEU A 89 9.28 3.68 5.93
C LEU A 89 10.61 4.40 5.90
N LYS A 90 11.47 3.99 4.96
CA LYS A 90 12.70 4.71 4.62
C LYS A 90 12.68 5.00 3.14
N ALA A 91 12.56 6.28 2.79
CA ALA A 91 12.69 6.75 1.42
C ALA A 91 14.12 7.29 1.20
N ALA A 92 14.75 6.89 0.10
CA ALA A 92 15.98 7.50 -0.37
C ALA A 92 15.63 8.56 -1.42
N VAL A 93 16.21 9.73 -1.23
CA VAL A 93 16.27 10.81 -2.22
C VAL A 93 17.71 10.89 -2.72
N ASP A 94 17.92 11.18 -3.99
CA ASP A 94 19.24 11.26 -4.64
C ASP A 94 20.16 12.39 -4.09
N SER A 95 19.88 12.89 -2.88
CA SER A 95 20.64 13.89 -2.15
C SER A 95 21.37 13.32 -0.92
N ASP A 96 21.24 12.02 -0.64
CA ASP A 96 21.98 11.33 0.44
C ASP A 96 23.28 10.65 -0.07
N GLU A 97 24.00 11.27 -1.01
CA GLU A 97 25.44 11.05 -1.14
C GLU A 97 26.17 11.98 -0.15
N GLU A 98 26.90 11.35 0.78
CA GLU A 98 27.85 11.92 1.74
C GLU A 98 27.32 12.79 2.88
N LYS A 99 27.16 12.14 4.05
CA LYS A 99 27.95 12.53 5.22
C LYS A 99 28.30 11.36 6.12
#